data_AF-A0ABD1QEH9-F1
#
_entry.id   AF-A0ABD1QEH9-F1
#
_cell.length_a   1.000
_cell.length_b   1.000
_cell.length_c   1.000
_cell.angle_alpha   90.00
_cell.angle_beta   90.00
_cell.angle_gamma   90.00
#
_symmetry.space_group_name_H-M   'P 1'
#
loop_
_entity.id
_entity.type
_entity.pdbx_description
1 polymer ?
#
loop_
_entity_poly.entity_id
_entity_poly.type
_entity_poly.pdbx_seq_one_letter_code
_entity_poly.pdbx_strand_id
1 'polypeptide(L)'
;MVWRPSKLLISTSASGTLLAHVGLSTPNPVPNEAGPLLIPLHFSVSSLSGDAHQFQIWICKNPTQNRCGPIIVKIESRDKIHKPHVKFVFCVDVATGNCVLKVGNFWEFCEIYCFKFGGERGVIKALQMGSQAVEDLIEASSGVHYSGFHLDNIESSTSEVEQPTTSTTDTTKQPFVIGVAGGAASGKTTVCDLIIEQLRDQRVVLVNQDSFYQNLTPEELKRVHEYNFDHPDAFDTEQLLCIMDKLKHGQAVDISKYDFKSYKNDVFPARRVNPSDVIILEGILIFHDPRVRDLMNMKIFVDTDADVRLARRIRRDTAEKGRDIGMVLDQYSKFVKPAFDDFILPTKKYADIIIPRGGDNHVAIDLIVQHIWTKLGQHDLCKVYPNLYVIQSTFQIRGMHTLVRDAQTTKHDFVFYSDRLIRLVVEHGLGHLPFTEKQVITPTGSVYTGVDFCKRLCGVSVIRSGESMENALRACCKGIKIGKILIHREGDNGQQLIYEKLPNDISDRHVLLLDPILGTGNSAVQAISLLIKKGVPESNIIFLNLISAPQGVHVVCKHFPRIKIVTSEIEIGLNEDYRVIPGMGEFGDRYFGTDDD
;
A
#
# COMPACT_ATOMS: atom_id res chain seq x y z
N MET A 1 41.45 17.18 -3.94
CA MET A 1 40.17 16.46 -3.82
C MET A 1 39.43 16.60 -5.14
N VAL A 2 39.30 15.51 -5.90
CA VAL A 2 38.49 15.47 -7.12
C VAL A 2 37.07 15.13 -6.70
N TRP A 3 36.14 16.09 -6.82
CA TRP A 3 34.72 15.86 -6.53
C TRP A 3 34.05 15.25 -7.76
N ARG A 4 33.32 14.15 -7.59
CA ARG A 4 32.48 13.56 -8.64
C ARG A 4 31.04 14.11 -8.54
N PRO A 5 30.34 14.32 -9.67
CA PRO A 5 28.97 14.83 -9.65
C PRO A 5 28.04 13.85 -8.91
N SER A 6 27.24 14.40 -7.99
CA SER A 6 26.25 13.66 -7.19
C SER A 6 24.88 14.30 -7.41
N LYS A 7 23.83 13.50 -7.62
CA LYS A 7 22.44 14.00 -7.72
C LYS A 7 21.88 14.18 -6.31
N LEU A 8 21.28 15.34 -6.03
CA LEU A 8 20.59 15.61 -4.77
C LEU A 8 19.08 15.68 -5.06
N LEU A 9 18.29 14.89 -4.33
CA LEU A 9 16.83 14.92 -4.40
C LEU A 9 16.31 15.62 -3.15
N ILE A 10 15.46 16.64 -3.31
CA ILE A 10 14.80 17.33 -2.20
C ILE A 10 13.29 17.17 -2.38
N SER A 11 12.63 16.62 -1.36
CA SER A 11 11.18 16.45 -1.31
C SER A 11 10.62 17.33 -0.19
N THR A 12 9.68 18.22 -0.50
CA THR A 12 8.93 19.00 0.49
C THR A 12 7.47 18.57 0.52
N SER A 13 6.86 18.56 1.71
CA SER A 13 5.50 18.04 1.96
C SER A 13 4.36 18.86 1.36
N ALA A 14 4.65 19.97 0.69
CA ALA A 14 3.69 20.71 -0.11
C ALA A 14 4.27 20.95 -1.51
N SER A 15 3.59 20.42 -2.53
CA SER A 15 3.81 20.60 -3.98
C SER A 15 5.20 20.22 -4.53
N GLY A 16 5.33 18.95 -4.97
CA GLY A 16 6.27 18.52 -6.02
C GLY A 16 7.67 18.07 -5.58
N THR A 17 8.18 17.03 -6.26
CA THR A 17 9.55 16.53 -6.11
C THR A 17 10.53 17.36 -6.95
N LEU A 18 11.60 17.87 -6.34
CA LEU A 18 12.62 18.68 -7.01
C LEU A 18 13.88 17.83 -7.29
N LEU A 19 14.24 17.74 -8.58
CA LEU A 19 15.42 17.00 -9.06
C LEU A 19 16.48 18.01 -9.49
N ALA A 20 17.56 18.16 -8.71
CA ALA A 20 18.65 19.09 -9.03
C ALA A 20 19.85 18.33 -9.63
N HIS A 21 20.31 18.77 -10.80
CA HIS A 21 21.56 18.31 -11.40
C HIS A 21 22.71 19.23 -10.97
N VAL A 22 23.70 18.69 -10.25
CA VAL A 22 24.87 19.45 -9.81
C VAL A 22 25.96 19.38 -10.88
N GLY A 23 26.13 20.47 -11.64
CA GLY A 23 27.29 20.71 -12.50
C GLY A 23 28.22 21.73 -11.85
N LEU A 24 29.47 21.35 -11.59
CA LEU A 24 30.49 22.28 -11.09
C LEU A 24 31.05 23.09 -12.27
N SER A 25 30.70 24.36 -12.35
CA SER A 25 31.51 25.35 -13.08
C SER A 25 32.16 26.29 -12.07
N THR A 26 33.47 26.45 -12.17
CA THR A 26 34.26 27.33 -11.29
C THR A 26 34.32 28.73 -11.88
N PRO A 27 33.82 29.77 -11.20
CA PRO A 27 34.38 31.11 -11.34
C PRO A 27 35.29 31.43 -10.14
N ASN A 28 36.31 32.25 -10.40
CA ASN A 28 37.33 32.64 -9.42
C ASN A 28 36.73 33.29 -8.16
N PRO A 29 37.28 33.00 -6.96
CA PRO A 29 36.82 33.61 -5.71
C PRO A 29 37.06 35.13 -5.70
N VAL A 30 36.06 35.89 -5.28
CA VAL A 30 36.20 37.34 -5.00
C VAL A 30 36.54 37.49 -3.52
N PRO A 31 37.67 38.13 -3.16
CA PRO A 31 37.99 38.38 -1.76
C PRO A 31 37.12 39.54 -1.25
N ASN A 32 36.46 39.33 -0.11
CA ASN A 32 35.83 40.42 0.64
C ASN A 32 36.49 40.46 2.02
N GLU A 33 37.00 41.63 2.41
CA GLU A 33 37.75 41.82 3.64
C GLU A 33 36.86 41.61 4.88
N ALA A 34 37.38 40.84 5.84
CA ALA A 34 36.83 40.60 7.18
C ALA A 34 35.44 39.91 7.29
N GLY A 35 35.16 38.91 6.46
CA GLY A 35 33.99 38.02 6.61
C GLY A 35 34.27 36.58 6.17
N PRO A 36 33.38 35.61 6.49
CA PRO A 36 33.53 34.22 6.08
C PRO A 36 33.62 34.10 4.55
N LEU A 37 34.48 33.19 4.06
CA LEU A 37 34.74 33.01 2.63
C LEU A 37 33.46 32.52 1.92
N LEU A 38 32.92 33.33 1.01
CA LEU A 38 31.69 33.07 0.29
C LEU A 38 32.02 32.57 -1.12
N ILE A 39 31.76 31.30 -1.40
CA ILE A 39 31.93 30.72 -2.75
C ILE A 39 30.58 30.72 -3.47
N PRO A 40 30.41 31.47 -4.56
CA PRO A 40 29.19 31.42 -5.35
C PRO A 40 29.16 30.16 -6.22
N LEU A 41 28.12 29.34 -6.05
CA LEU A 41 27.81 28.24 -6.97
C LEU A 41 26.55 28.59 -7.75
N HIS A 42 26.62 28.47 -9.08
CA HIS A 42 25.49 28.69 -9.98
C HIS A 42 24.81 27.35 -10.30
N PHE A 43 23.48 27.30 -10.16
CA PHE A 43 22.68 26.12 -10.48
C PHE A 43 21.58 26.45 -11.48
N SER A 44 21.27 25.50 -12.36
CA SER A 44 20.03 25.46 -13.13
C SER A 44 19.14 24.34 -12.58
N VAL A 45 17.86 24.65 -12.38
CA VAL A 45 16.87 23.69 -11.89
C VAL A 45 15.74 23.65 -12.91
N SER A 46 15.43 22.44 -13.39
CA SER A 46 14.29 22.16 -14.24
C SER A 46 13.16 21.56 -13.38
N SER A 47 12.03 22.25 -13.28
CA SER A 47 10.81 21.68 -12.72
C SER A 47 10.10 20.78 -13.76
N LEU A 48 9.28 19.82 -13.31
CA LEU A 48 8.40 19.02 -14.18
C LEU A 48 7.33 19.87 -14.91
N SER A 49 7.21 21.16 -14.59
CA SER A 49 6.31 22.14 -15.23
C SER A 49 7.00 23.08 -16.22
N GLY A 50 8.30 22.94 -16.49
CA GLY A 50 8.99 23.66 -17.58
C GLY A 50 9.48 25.07 -17.28
N ASP A 51 9.27 25.61 -16.08
CA ASP A 51 9.81 26.92 -15.69
C ASP A 51 11.24 26.81 -15.11
N ALA A 52 12.15 27.63 -15.64
CA ALA A 52 13.54 27.72 -15.22
C ALA A 52 13.72 28.84 -14.17
N HIS A 53 13.97 28.46 -12.92
CA HIS A 53 14.32 29.40 -11.85
C HIS A 53 15.84 29.38 -11.59
N GLN A 54 16.45 30.56 -11.44
CA GLN A 54 17.85 30.71 -11.03
C GLN A 54 17.95 30.84 -9.51
N PHE A 55 18.76 29.99 -8.89
CA PHE A 55 19.03 30.02 -7.45
C PHE A 55 20.50 30.35 -7.18
N GLN A 56 20.77 31.17 -6.17
CA GLN A 56 22.11 31.43 -5.65
C GLN A 56 22.26 30.78 -4.28
N ILE A 57 23.32 29.98 -4.11
CA ILE A 57 23.67 29.36 -2.82
C ILE A 57 24.99 29.97 -2.33
N TRP A 58 25.02 30.28 -1.04
CA TRP A 58 26.17 30.83 -0.34
C TRP A 58 26.67 29.81 0.68
N ILE A 59 27.94 29.41 0.60
CA ILE A 59 28.58 28.51 1.57
C ILE A 59 29.48 29.34 2.48
N CYS A 60 29.28 29.25 3.79
CA CYS A 60 30.10 29.93 4.80
C CYS A 60 31.04 28.92 5.47
N LYS A 61 32.36 29.17 5.45
CA LYS A 61 33.34 28.39 6.21
C LYS A 61 33.86 29.21 7.40
N ASN A 62 33.76 28.66 8.61
CA ASN A 62 34.29 29.30 9.81
C ASN A 62 35.82 29.06 9.90
N PRO A 63 36.68 30.10 9.97
CA PRO A 63 38.14 29.92 9.79
C PRO A 63 38.86 29.19 10.94
N THR A 64 38.23 29.00 12.11
CA THR A 64 38.92 28.60 13.35
C THR A 64 38.66 27.17 13.82
N GLN A 65 37.99 26.31 13.04
CA GLN A 65 37.79 24.90 13.41
C GLN A 65 38.27 23.94 12.32
N ASN A 66 39.14 23.00 12.69
CA ASN A 66 39.73 21.97 11.82
C ASN A 66 38.80 20.75 11.60
N ARG A 67 37.49 20.93 11.78
CA ARG A 67 36.42 19.98 11.40
C ARG A 67 35.38 20.74 10.58
N CYS A 68 34.78 20.08 9.57
CA CYS A 68 33.68 20.67 8.80
C CYS A 68 32.52 21.02 9.75
N GLY A 69 32.36 22.31 10.05
CA GLY A 69 31.23 22.83 10.81
C GLY A 69 29.95 22.90 9.97
N PRO A 70 28.82 23.30 10.60
CA PRO A 70 27.52 23.32 9.94
C PRO A 70 27.51 24.17 8.68
N ILE A 71 26.99 23.62 7.59
CA ILE A 71 26.85 24.34 6.31
C ILE A 71 25.53 25.09 6.37
N ILE A 72 25.61 26.43 6.28
CA ILE A 72 24.43 27.28 6.14
C ILE A 72 24.11 27.44 4.67
N VAL A 73 22.97 26.89 4.22
CA VAL A 73 22.48 27.04 2.84
C VAL A 73 21.35 28.05 2.85
N LYS A 74 21.53 29.15 2.12
CA LYS A 74 20.49 30.16 1.90
C LYS A 74 19.99 30.04 0.47
N ILE A 75 18.68 29.82 0.30
CA ILE A 75 18.04 29.75 -1.02
C ILE A 75 17.12 30.96 -1.16
N GLU A 76 17.35 31.76 -2.20
CA GLU A 76 16.48 32.88 -2.60
C GLU A 76 15.88 32.59 -3.98
N SER A 77 14.55 32.63 -4.08
CA SER A 77 13.83 32.62 -5.37
C SER A 77 13.59 34.05 -5.86
N ARG A 78 13.84 34.32 -7.14
CA ARG A 78 13.52 35.58 -7.83
C ARG A 78 12.65 35.30 -9.05
N ASP A 79 11.49 35.95 -9.11
CA ASP A 79 10.69 36.03 -10.34
C ASP A 79 11.10 37.23 -11.22
N LYS A 80 10.61 37.25 -12.47
CA LYS A 80 10.93 38.26 -13.52
C LYS A 80 10.76 39.73 -13.10
N ILE A 81 10.15 40.01 -11.94
CA ILE A 81 9.98 41.35 -11.36
C ILE A 81 10.70 41.45 -9.99
N HIS A 82 11.97 41.04 -9.90
CA HIS A 82 12.99 41.46 -8.90
C HIS A 82 12.59 41.63 -7.41
N LYS A 83 11.53 40.98 -6.90
CA LYS A 83 11.15 40.98 -5.48
C LYS A 83 11.35 39.59 -4.87
N PRO A 84 12.07 39.45 -3.74
CA PRO A 84 12.30 38.17 -3.10
C PRO A 84 11.04 37.72 -2.34
N HIS A 85 10.49 36.55 -2.68
CA HIS A 85 9.25 36.05 -2.07
C HIS A 85 9.46 34.98 -0.99
N VAL A 86 10.58 34.25 -0.98
CA VAL A 86 10.81 33.19 0.01
C VAL A 86 12.29 33.07 0.38
N LYS A 87 12.58 33.02 1.68
CA LYS A 87 13.92 32.78 2.24
C LYS A 87 13.88 31.50 3.06
N PHE A 88 14.63 30.48 2.62
CA PHE A 88 14.88 29.30 3.44
C PHE A 88 16.33 29.31 3.91
N VAL A 89 16.52 28.98 5.19
CA VAL A 89 17.85 28.82 5.81
C VAL A 89 17.93 27.41 6.36
N PHE A 90 18.91 26.66 5.89
CA PHE A 90 19.20 25.31 6.35
C PHE A 90 20.50 25.31 7.15
N CYS A 91 20.57 24.47 8.18
CA CYS A 91 21.80 24.14 8.89
C CYS A 91 22.02 22.63 8.73
N VAL A 92 23.09 22.24 8.04
CA VAL A 92 23.41 20.83 7.76
C VAL A 92 24.65 20.42 8.55
N ASP A 93 24.52 19.43 9.42
CA ASP A 93 25.66 18.73 10.02
C ASP A 93 26.07 17.54 9.15
N VAL A 94 27.21 17.70 8.48
CA VAL A 94 27.72 16.73 7.50
C VAL A 94 28.20 15.43 8.17
N ALA A 95 28.46 15.42 9.47
CA ALA A 95 28.93 14.23 10.18
C ALA A 95 27.79 13.28 10.61
N THR A 96 26.60 13.82 10.85
CA THR A 96 25.45 13.07 11.41
C THR A 96 24.30 12.91 10.43
N GLY A 97 24.29 13.65 9.31
CA GLY A 97 23.21 13.61 8.32
C GLY A 97 21.94 14.35 8.76
N ASN A 98 21.96 15.01 9.92
CA ASN A 98 20.83 15.75 10.46
C ASN A 98 20.73 17.16 9.85
N CYS A 99 19.52 17.55 9.45
CA CYS A 99 19.22 18.87 8.91
C CYS A 99 18.03 19.50 9.66
N VAL A 100 18.13 20.78 9.99
CA VAL A 100 17.03 21.54 10.63
C VAL A 100 16.62 22.68 9.70
N LEU A 101 15.33 22.74 9.36
CA LEU A 101 14.73 23.76 8.52
C LEU A 101 14.14 24.87 9.40
N LYS A 102 14.43 26.13 9.10
CA LYS A 102 13.75 27.27 9.71
C LYS A 102 12.67 27.81 8.78
N VAL A 103 11.40 27.65 9.15
CA VAL A 103 10.25 28.24 8.44
C VAL A 103 9.69 29.36 9.30
N GLY A 104 9.90 30.61 8.87
CA GLY A 104 9.55 31.78 9.69
C GLY A 104 10.35 31.84 11.00
N ASN A 105 9.67 31.78 12.14
CA ASN A 105 10.28 31.82 13.49
C ASN A 105 10.41 30.44 14.16
N PHE A 106 10.02 29.34 13.51
CA PHE A 106 10.02 28.00 14.10
C PHE A 106 11.06 27.08 13.42
N TRP A 107 11.54 26.07 14.15
CA TRP A 107 12.53 25.08 13.70
C TRP A 107 11.86 23.70 13.59
N GLU A 108 12.01 23.03 12.45
CA GLU A 108 11.51 21.67 12.19
C GLU A 108 12.63 20.74 11.69
N PHE A 109 12.54 19.44 12.05
CA PHE A 109 13.50 18.39 11.67
C PHE A 109 13.13 17.77 10.31
N CYS A 110 14.12 17.62 9.41
CA CYS A 110 13.94 16.94 8.12
C CYS A 110 15.11 15.98 7.80
N GLU A 111 14.85 14.81 7.21
CA GLU A 111 15.85 13.82 6.73
C GLU A 111 16.04 13.90 5.20
N ILE A 112 17.27 13.66 4.70
CA ILE A 112 17.62 13.63 3.26
C ILE A 112 18.37 12.32 2.91
N TYR A 113 18.05 11.69 1.78
CA TYR A 113 18.67 10.44 1.27
C TYR A 113 19.61 10.66 0.08
N CYS A 114 20.63 9.80 -0.07
CA CYS A 114 21.59 9.79 -1.19
C CYS A 114 21.67 8.37 -1.80
N PHE A 115 21.42 8.20 -3.11
CA PHE A 115 21.44 6.88 -3.78
C PHE A 115 22.51 6.79 -4.88
N LYS A 116 23.04 5.58 -5.09
CA LYS A 116 24.02 5.23 -6.13
C LYS A 116 23.44 4.08 -6.97
N PHE A 117 23.28 4.26 -8.28
CA PHE A 117 22.78 3.22 -9.19
C PHE A 117 23.92 2.71 -10.09
N GLY A 118 24.11 1.39 -10.11
CA GLY A 118 24.81 0.63 -11.15
C GLY A 118 23.83 -0.36 -11.77
N GLY A 119 23.88 -0.56 -13.08
CA GLY A 119 22.93 -1.39 -13.81
C GLY A 119 23.57 -2.64 -14.42
N GLU A 120 22.76 -3.68 -14.61
CA GLU A 120 22.87 -4.69 -15.68
C GLU A 120 21.56 -5.51 -15.78
N ARG A 121 21.25 -6.02 -16.98
CA ARG A 121 19.98 -6.69 -17.34
C ARG A 121 20.10 -8.21 -17.23
N GLY A 122 19.08 -8.87 -16.69
CA GLY A 122 18.87 -10.32 -16.74
C GLY A 122 17.42 -10.68 -17.06
N VAL A 123 17.21 -11.71 -17.88
CA VAL A 123 15.91 -12.23 -18.36
C VAL A 123 15.58 -13.49 -17.55
N ILE A 124 14.34 -13.64 -17.06
CA ILE A 124 13.86 -14.87 -16.39
C ILE A 124 12.53 -15.34 -16.99
N LYS A 125 12.47 -16.65 -17.29
CA LYS A 125 11.31 -17.43 -17.78
C LYS A 125 10.35 -17.76 -16.63
N ALA A 126 9.05 -17.74 -16.91
CA ALA A 126 7.99 -18.17 -16.00
C ALA A 126 7.76 -19.69 -16.07
N LEU A 127 7.53 -20.31 -14.91
CA LEU A 127 6.97 -21.65 -14.71
C LEU A 127 5.70 -21.48 -13.86
N GLN A 128 4.63 -22.18 -14.24
CA GLN A 128 3.27 -22.01 -13.74
C GLN A 128 2.81 -23.33 -13.08
N MET A 129 2.31 -23.28 -11.85
CA MET A 129 1.56 -24.37 -11.20
C MET A 129 0.37 -23.80 -10.43
N GLY A 130 -0.76 -24.51 -10.52
CA GLY A 130 -2.12 -24.06 -10.19
C GLY A 130 -2.51 -24.13 -8.71
N SER A 131 -3.68 -23.55 -8.41
CA SER A 131 -4.21 -23.28 -7.07
C SER A 131 -5.53 -24.04 -6.86
N GLN A 132 -5.64 -24.75 -5.72
CA GLN A 132 -6.92 -25.24 -5.16
C GLN A 132 -7.53 -24.18 -4.23
N ALA A 133 -8.87 -24.19 -4.11
CA ALA A 133 -9.66 -23.24 -3.35
C ALA A 133 -9.64 -23.51 -1.83
N VAL A 134 -9.79 -22.44 -1.06
CA VAL A 134 -9.52 -22.34 0.39
C VAL A 134 -10.58 -23.00 1.28
N GLU A 135 -11.78 -23.27 0.78
CA GLU A 135 -12.87 -23.87 1.59
C GLU A 135 -12.72 -25.39 1.72
N ASP A 136 -12.24 -26.09 0.69
CA ASP A 136 -12.05 -27.55 0.72
C ASP A 136 -10.87 -28.00 1.62
N LEU A 137 -9.89 -27.12 1.84
CA LEU A 137 -8.74 -27.36 2.72
C LEU A 137 -9.08 -27.24 4.22
N ILE A 138 -10.16 -26.53 4.56
CA ILE A 138 -10.57 -26.27 5.95
C ILE A 138 -11.26 -27.50 6.56
N GLU A 139 -11.95 -28.31 5.76
CA GLU A 139 -12.57 -29.55 6.25
C GLU A 139 -11.62 -30.75 6.19
N ALA A 140 -10.75 -30.85 5.17
CA ALA A 140 -9.84 -31.99 5.01
C ALA A 140 -8.70 -32.06 6.06
N SER A 141 -8.32 -30.94 6.68
CA SER A 141 -7.24 -30.87 7.68
C SER A 141 -7.70 -31.14 9.12
N SER A 142 -8.99 -31.41 9.33
CA SER A 142 -9.57 -31.71 10.66
C SER A 142 -9.63 -33.21 10.98
N GLY A 143 -9.22 -34.09 10.06
CA GLY A 143 -9.23 -35.54 10.23
C GLY A 143 -7.83 -36.17 10.26
N VAL A 144 -7.19 -36.22 11.42
CA VAL A 144 -6.13 -37.21 11.68
C VAL A 144 -6.48 -38.00 12.94
N HIS A 145 -6.63 -39.30 12.73
CA HIS A 145 -7.04 -40.38 13.61
C HIS A 145 -6.51 -40.31 15.06
N TYR A 146 -7.45 -40.42 16.01
CA TYR A 146 -7.22 -41.05 17.31
C TYR A 146 -7.71 -42.51 17.20
N SER A 147 -6.80 -43.47 17.20
CA SER A 147 -7.14 -44.89 17.24
C SER A 147 -7.16 -45.40 18.69
N GLY A 148 -8.30 -45.96 19.09
CA GLY A 148 -8.37 -46.93 20.20
C GLY A 148 -9.44 -46.61 21.25
N PHE A 149 -10.67 -47.07 21.02
CA PHE A 149 -11.38 -48.01 21.90
C PHE A 149 -12.66 -48.47 21.20
N HIS A 150 -12.76 -49.78 20.98
CA HIS A 150 -13.93 -50.51 20.50
C HIS A 150 -15.13 -50.35 21.45
N LEU A 151 -16.33 -50.18 20.91
CA LEU A 151 -17.53 -50.88 21.38
C LEU A 151 -18.54 -51.04 20.24
N ASP A 152 -19.15 -52.22 20.18
CA ASP A 152 -19.83 -52.81 19.02
C ASP A 152 -21.27 -52.32 18.74
N ASN A 153 -21.69 -52.61 17.51
CA ASN A 153 -23.05 -52.87 17.02
C ASN A 153 -24.03 -51.69 16.83
N ILE A 154 -24.42 -51.45 15.56
CA ILE A 154 -25.75 -51.79 15.00
C ILE A 154 -25.74 -51.57 13.48
N GLU A 155 -26.23 -52.57 12.75
CA GLU A 155 -26.34 -52.66 11.29
C GLU A 155 -27.53 -51.88 10.70
N SER A 156 -27.40 -51.66 9.37
CA SER A 156 -28.44 -51.65 8.33
C SER A 156 -29.19 -50.33 8.05
N SER A 157 -28.96 -49.76 6.86
CA SER A 157 -29.76 -50.09 5.68
C SER A 157 -29.33 -49.27 4.45
N THR A 158 -29.21 -50.00 3.35
CA THR A 158 -28.89 -49.61 1.98
C THR A 158 -30.07 -48.99 1.26
N SER A 159 -29.84 -47.96 0.42
CA SER A 159 -30.37 -47.90 -0.96
C SER A 159 -29.92 -46.63 -1.71
N GLU A 160 -29.01 -46.85 -2.66
CA GLU A 160 -28.92 -46.30 -4.02
C GLU A 160 -29.37 -44.85 -4.31
N VAL A 161 -28.40 -43.99 -4.66
CA VAL A 161 -28.60 -42.88 -5.61
C VAL A 161 -27.38 -42.75 -6.53
N GLU A 162 -27.69 -42.64 -7.82
CA GLU A 162 -26.81 -42.55 -8.99
C GLU A 162 -25.77 -41.41 -8.91
N GLN A 163 -24.57 -41.69 -9.43
CA GLN A 163 -23.52 -40.70 -9.64
C GLN A 163 -23.83 -39.78 -10.84
N PRO A 164 -23.75 -38.44 -10.68
CA PRO A 164 -23.42 -37.55 -11.78
C PRO A 164 -21.94 -37.17 -11.71
N THR A 165 -21.24 -37.42 -12.80
CA THR A 165 -19.86 -37.02 -13.09
C THR A 165 -19.66 -35.52 -12.87
N THR A 166 -18.91 -35.15 -11.82
CA THR A 166 -18.45 -33.77 -11.61
C THR A 166 -17.23 -33.50 -12.49
N SER A 167 -17.45 -32.83 -13.62
CA SER A 167 -16.41 -32.08 -14.31
C SER A 167 -15.93 -30.96 -13.39
N THR A 168 -14.76 -31.12 -12.78
CA THR A 168 -14.04 -30.10 -12.03
C THR A 168 -13.71 -28.91 -12.93
N THR A 169 -14.49 -27.84 -12.85
CA THR A 169 -14.12 -26.53 -13.40
C THR A 169 -13.31 -25.79 -12.34
N ASP A 170 -12.00 -25.62 -12.58
CA ASP A 170 -11.11 -24.73 -11.84
C ASP A 170 -11.72 -23.32 -11.74
N THR A 171 -12.27 -22.94 -10.59
CA THR A 171 -12.70 -21.56 -10.34
C THR A 171 -11.48 -20.73 -9.95
N THR A 172 -10.76 -20.22 -10.95
CA THR A 172 -9.83 -19.11 -10.76
C THR A 172 -10.57 -17.93 -10.12
N LYS A 173 -10.04 -17.38 -9.01
CA LYS A 173 -10.66 -16.26 -8.28
C LYS A 173 -10.75 -15.05 -9.22
N GLN A 174 -11.94 -14.82 -9.79
CA GLN A 174 -12.13 -13.74 -10.74
C GLN A 174 -12.06 -12.38 -10.04
N PRO A 175 -11.47 -11.36 -10.70
CA PRO A 175 -11.36 -10.04 -10.13
C PRO A 175 -12.73 -9.35 -10.04
N PHE A 176 -12.90 -8.51 -9.03
CA PHE A 176 -14.09 -7.70 -8.83
C PHE A 176 -14.05 -6.48 -9.77
N VAL A 177 -14.93 -6.47 -10.77
CA VAL A 177 -14.96 -5.43 -11.81
C VAL A 177 -15.98 -4.36 -11.46
N ILE A 178 -15.54 -3.09 -11.42
CA ILE A 178 -16.34 -1.92 -11.12
C ILE A 178 -16.39 -1.04 -12.36
N GLY A 179 -17.59 -0.78 -12.89
CA GLY A 179 -17.77 0.20 -13.96
C GLY A 179 -18.11 1.57 -13.41
N VAL A 180 -17.40 2.62 -13.84
CA VAL A 180 -17.70 4.01 -13.50
C VAL A 180 -18.04 4.80 -14.77
N ALA A 181 -19.32 5.11 -14.96
CA ALA A 181 -19.85 5.82 -16.11
C ALA A 181 -20.40 7.21 -15.77
N GLY A 182 -20.70 8.01 -16.80
CA GLY A 182 -21.23 9.36 -16.65
C GLY A 182 -20.71 10.33 -17.71
N GLY A 183 -21.36 11.49 -17.83
CA GLY A 183 -21.06 12.47 -18.88
C GLY A 183 -19.63 13.02 -18.85
N ALA A 184 -19.17 13.57 -19.97
CA ALA A 184 -17.90 14.29 -20.01
C ALA A 184 -17.85 15.39 -18.92
N ALA A 185 -16.72 15.49 -18.22
CA ALA A 185 -16.50 16.42 -17.10
C ALA A 185 -17.47 16.27 -15.89
N SER A 186 -18.12 15.11 -15.72
CA SER A 186 -18.97 14.83 -14.54
C SER A 186 -18.18 14.60 -13.24
N GLY A 187 -16.90 14.23 -13.33
CA GLY A 187 -16.05 13.91 -12.18
C GLY A 187 -15.75 12.42 -11.99
N LYS A 188 -15.98 11.57 -12.99
CA LYS A 188 -15.65 10.14 -12.97
C LYS A 188 -14.21 9.86 -12.55
N THR A 189 -13.24 10.44 -13.24
CA THR A 189 -11.82 10.27 -12.95
C THR A 189 -11.51 10.64 -11.51
N THR A 190 -12.05 11.75 -11.02
CA THR A 190 -11.92 12.18 -9.60
C THR A 190 -12.51 11.15 -8.63
N VAL A 191 -13.68 10.58 -8.93
CA VAL A 191 -14.26 9.52 -8.09
C VAL A 191 -13.37 8.27 -8.11
N CYS A 192 -12.87 7.85 -9.27
CA CYS A 192 -11.96 6.72 -9.39
C CYS A 192 -10.66 6.95 -8.59
N ASP A 193 -10.05 8.12 -8.74
CA ASP A 193 -8.82 8.49 -8.04
C ASP A 193 -9.02 8.46 -6.52
N LEU A 194 -10.13 9.03 -6.03
CA LEU A 194 -10.46 9.00 -4.60
C LEU A 194 -10.71 7.57 -4.09
N ILE A 195 -11.39 6.73 -4.86
CA ILE A 195 -11.58 5.31 -4.51
C ILE A 195 -10.22 4.60 -4.43
N ILE A 196 -9.35 4.80 -5.42
CA ILE A 196 -8.01 4.17 -5.46
C ILE A 196 -7.14 4.67 -4.29
N GLU A 197 -7.13 5.97 -4.03
CA GLU A 197 -6.41 6.58 -2.92
C GLU A 197 -6.86 6.06 -1.55
N GLN A 198 -8.17 5.87 -1.37
CA GLN A 198 -8.73 5.35 -0.12
C GLN A 198 -8.53 3.83 0.03
N LEU A 199 -8.58 3.05 -1.06
CA LEU A 199 -8.34 1.61 -1.02
C LEU A 199 -6.88 1.28 -0.64
N ARG A 200 -5.91 2.17 -0.95
CA ARG A 200 -4.48 2.04 -0.59
C ARG A 200 -3.85 0.70 -0.99
N ASP A 201 -4.41 0.04 -2.00
CA ASP A 201 -4.08 -1.33 -2.36
C ASP A 201 -3.59 -1.43 -3.81
N GLN A 202 -2.41 -2.02 -4.05
CA GLN A 202 -1.89 -2.28 -5.41
C GLN A 202 -2.65 -3.40 -6.13
N ARG A 203 -3.67 -3.99 -5.50
CA ARG A 203 -4.58 -4.97 -6.12
C ARG A 203 -5.72 -4.31 -6.89
N VAL A 204 -5.68 -2.99 -7.08
CA VAL A 204 -6.67 -2.24 -7.87
C VAL A 204 -6.01 -1.70 -9.13
N VAL A 205 -6.62 -1.94 -10.29
CA VAL A 205 -6.17 -1.35 -11.55
C VAL A 205 -7.29 -0.55 -12.23
N LEU A 206 -6.93 0.64 -12.71
CA LEU A 206 -7.80 1.49 -13.52
C LEU A 206 -7.58 1.20 -15.01
N VAL A 207 -8.65 0.86 -15.72
CA VAL A 207 -8.73 0.76 -17.19
C VAL A 207 -9.64 1.88 -17.68
N ASN A 208 -9.16 2.69 -18.61
CA ASN A 208 -9.92 3.82 -19.14
C ASN A 208 -10.39 3.51 -20.57
N GLN A 209 -11.67 3.75 -20.85
CA GLN A 209 -12.30 3.56 -22.15
C GLN A 209 -11.63 4.39 -23.27
N ASP A 210 -11.06 5.55 -22.94
CA ASP A 210 -10.35 6.42 -23.88
C ASP A 210 -9.13 5.74 -24.52
N SER A 211 -8.60 4.65 -23.94
CA SER A 211 -7.54 3.85 -24.59
C SER A 211 -8.04 3.06 -25.81
N PHE A 212 -9.35 2.93 -25.99
CA PHE A 212 -9.99 2.05 -26.96
C PHE A 212 -10.70 2.83 -28.07
N TYR A 213 -10.29 4.05 -28.39
CA TYR A 213 -10.77 4.72 -29.59
C TYR A 213 -10.28 4.01 -30.85
N GLN A 214 -11.14 3.97 -31.86
CA GLN A 214 -10.78 3.52 -33.20
C GLN A 214 -9.76 4.47 -33.85
N ASN A 215 -8.92 3.91 -34.72
CA ASN A 215 -8.04 4.71 -35.57
C ASN A 215 -8.87 5.41 -36.64
N LEU A 216 -8.64 6.70 -36.83
CA LEU A 216 -9.33 7.45 -37.89
C LEU A 216 -8.79 7.06 -39.27
N THR A 217 -9.70 6.85 -40.21
CA THR A 217 -9.36 6.67 -41.62
C THR A 217 -8.75 7.96 -42.22
N PRO A 218 -8.00 7.89 -43.33
CA PRO A 218 -7.46 9.08 -43.99
C PRO A 218 -8.54 10.12 -44.37
N GLU A 219 -9.76 9.67 -44.67
CA GLU A 219 -10.91 10.51 -44.99
C GLU A 219 -11.45 11.23 -43.75
N GLU A 220 -11.61 10.52 -42.63
CA GLU A 220 -12.07 11.09 -41.38
C GLU A 220 -11.02 12.02 -40.76
N LEU A 221 -9.73 11.72 -40.95
CA LEU A 221 -8.62 12.58 -40.52
C LEU A 221 -8.64 13.95 -41.23
N LYS A 222 -9.20 14.03 -42.44
CA LYS A 222 -9.41 15.31 -43.13
C LYS A 222 -10.58 16.10 -42.54
N ARG A 223 -11.52 15.43 -41.86
CA ARG A 223 -12.75 16.01 -41.28
C ARG A 223 -12.88 15.75 -39.78
N VAL A 224 -11.77 15.73 -39.05
CA VAL A 224 -11.77 15.40 -37.60
C VAL A 224 -12.68 16.30 -36.79
N HIS A 225 -12.79 17.57 -37.16
CA HIS A 225 -13.67 18.54 -36.52
C HIS A 225 -15.17 18.21 -36.68
N GLU A 226 -15.52 17.29 -37.58
CA GLU A 226 -16.87 16.77 -37.78
C GLU A 226 -17.07 15.37 -37.18
N TYR A 227 -16.01 14.73 -36.68
CA TYR A 227 -16.07 13.39 -36.11
C TYR A 227 -16.58 13.42 -34.67
N ASN A 228 -17.56 12.57 -34.37
CA ASN A 228 -18.16 12.48 -33.03
C ASN A 228 -17.46 11.41 -32.17
N PHE A 229 -16.51 11.83 -31.35
CA PHE A 229 -15.83 10.96 -30.38
C PHE A 229 -16.73 10.48 -29.25
N ASP A 230 -17.89 11.08 -29.04
CA ASP A 230 -18.85 10.67 -28.01
C ASP A 230 -19.91 9.69 -28.57
N HIS A 231 -19.72 9.15 -29.78
CA HIS A 231 -20.60 8.12 -30.39
C HIS A 231 -20.10 6.70 -30.05
N PRO A 232 -21.00 5.70 -29.85
CA PRO A 232 -20.59 4.31 -29.58
C PRO A 232 -19.61 3.72 -30.60
N ASP A 233 -19.81 4.01 -31.89
CA ASP A 233 -18.96 3.52 -32.99
C ASP A 233 -17.52 4.09 -32.97
N ALA A 234 -17.26 5.12 -32.16
CA ALA A 234 -15.91 5.66 -32.00
C ALA A 234 -14.99 4.71 -31.19
N PHE A 235 -15.56 3.72 -30.49
CA PHE A 235 -14.83 2.83 -29.59
C PHE A 235 -14.71 1.42 -30.15
N ASP A 236 -13.51 0.83 -30.05
CA ASP A 236 -13.26 -0.58 -30.28
C ASP A 236 -13.71 -1.41 -29.08
N THR A 237 -15.01 -1.70 -29.05
CA THR A 237 -15.62 -2.49 -27.98
C THR A 237 -15.14 -3.94 -28.00
N GLU A 238 -14.80 -4.49 -29.17
CA GLU A 238 -14.28 -5.86 -29.27
C GLU A 238 -12.89 -5.97 -28.63
N GLN A 239 -12.02 -4.98 -28.87
CA GLN A 239 -10.72 -4.91 -28.19
C GLN A 239 -10.89 -4.75 -26.69
N LEU A 240 -11.81 -3.89 -26.23
CA LEU A 240 -12.10 -3.73 -24.80
C LEU A 240 -12.55 -5.05 -24.16
N LEU A 241 -13.51 -5.75 -24.77
CA LEU A 241 -14.00 -7.04 -24.29
C LEU A 241 -12.87 -8.08 -24.22
N CYS A 242 -12.04 -8.17 -25.26
CA CYS A 242 -10.89 -9.07 -25.30
C CYS A 242 -9.87 -8.77 -24.19
N ILE A 243 -9.56 -7.50 -23.94
CA ILE A 243 -8.64 -7.12 -22.86
C ILE A 243 -9.24 -7.41 -21.48
N MET A 244 -10.51 -7.08 -21.28
CA MET A 244 -11.19 -7.34 -20.01
C MET A 244 -11.30 -8.84 -19.71
N ASP A 245 -11.57 -9.66 -20.73
CA ASP A 245 -11.61 -11.11 -20.59
C ASP A 245 -10.24 -11.69 -20.16
N LYS A 246 -9.15 -11.25 -20.81
CA LYS A 246 -7.78 -11.63 -20.40
C LYS A 246 -7.48 -11.24 -18.96
N LEU A 247 -7.84 -10.02 -18.55
CA LEU A 247 -7.66 -9.54 -17.18
C LEU A 247 -8.48 -10.36 -16.17
N LYS A 248 -9.72 -10.73 -16.52
CA LYS A 248 -10.57 -11.58 -15.67
C LYS A 248 -9.99 -12.98 -15.48
N HIS A 249 -9.24 -13.49 -16.45
CA HIS A 249 -8.53 -14.77 -16.38
C HIS A 249 -7.09 -14.63 -15.81
N GLY A 250 -6.74 -13.49 -15.20
CA GLY A 250 -5.45 -13.30 -14.55
C GLY A 250 -4.27 -13.19 -15.52
N GLN A 251 -4.51 -12.79 -16.77
CA GLN A 251 -3.45 -12.56 -17.75
C GLN A 251 -3.06 -11.08 -17.79
N ALA A 252 -1.76 -10.79 -17.69
CA ALA A 252 -1.25 -9.44 -17.85
C ALA A 252 -1.35 -9.00 -19.32
N VAL A 253 -1.82 -7.77 -19.54
CA VAL A 253 -2.09 -7.19 -20.87
C VAL A 253 -1.38 -5.85 -21.05
N ASP A 254 -1.02 -5.52 -22.27
CA ASP A 254 -0.49 -4.20 -22.62
C ASP A 254 -1.60 -3.35 -23.21
N ILE A 255 -1.87 -2.21 -22.57
CA ILE A 255 -2.88 -1.24 -23.03
C ILE A 255 -2.15 -0.02 -23.57
N SER A 256 -2.26 0.22 -24.88
CA SER A 256 -1.73 1.42 -25.51
C SER A 256 -2.53 2.65 -25.12
N LYS A 257 -1.88 3.82 -25.13
CA LYS A 257 -2.58 5.10 -24.95
C LYS A 257 -3.05 5.61 -26.30
N TYR A 258 -4.28 6.08 -26.37
CA TYR A 258 -4.75 6.81 -27.55
C TYR A 258 -4.14 8.21 -27.58
N ASP A 259 -3.51 8.58 -28.69
CA ASP A 259 -2.98 9.92 -28.88
C ASP A 259 -3.94 10.78 -29.69
N PHE A 260 -4.58 11.74 -29.02
CA PHE A 260 -5.48 12.71 -29.64
C PHE A 260 -4.80 13.72 -30.59
N LYS A 261 -3.46 13.69 -30.72
CA LYS A 261 -2.74 14.47 -31.74
C LYS A 261 -2.59 13.70 -33.05
N SER A 262 -2.19 12.43 -32.97
CA SER A 262 -2.01 11.56 -34.14
C SER A 262 -3.26 10.73 -34.49
N TYR A 263 -4.26 10.71 -33.62
CA TYR A 263 -5.51 9.95 -33.72
C TYR A 263 -5.30 8.45 -33.91
N LYS A 264 -4.28 7.93 -33.21
CA LYS A 264 -3.86 6.52 -33.28
C LYS A 264 -3.81 5.88 -31.91
N ASN A 265 -4.12 4.58 -31.88
CA ASN A 265 -4.04 3.72 -30.70
C ASN A 265 -2.73 2.91 -30.60
N ASP A 266 -1.79 3.04 -31.55
CA ASP A 266 -0.51 2.30 -31.57
C ASP A 266 0.68 3.11 -31.01
N VAL A 267 0.47 3.79 -29.89
CA VAL A 267 1.49 4.67 -29.29
C VAL A 267 2.32 3.91 -28.25
N PHE A 268 3.64 3.91 -28.45
CA PHE A 268 4.60 3.28 -27.54
C PHE A 268 5.24 4.29 -26.57
N PRO A 269 5.57 3.89 -25.33
CA PRO A 269 5.40 2.55 -24.76
C PRO A 269 3.96 2.29 -24.29
N ALA A 270 3.47 1.06 -24.52
CA ALA A 270 2.20 0.61 -23.97
C ALA A 270 2.28 0.48 -22.44
N ARG A 271 1.18 0.72 -21.75
CA ARG A 271 1.08 0.54 -20.30
C ARG A 271 0.77 -0.92 -20.00
N ARG A 272 1.73 -1.64 -19.42
CA ARG A 272 1.49 -2.99 -18.88
C ARG A 272 0.51 -2.92 -17.71
N VAL A 273 -0.57 -3.68 -17.81
CA VAL A 273 -1.58 -3.86 -16.77
C VAL A 273 -1.46 -5.28 -16.25
N ASN A 274 -1.10 -5.41 -14.96
CA ASN A 274 -0.98 -6.71 -14.30
C ASN A 274 -2.33 -7.16 -13.75
N PRO A 275 -2.53 -8.48 -13.57
CA PRO A 275 -3.67 -9.04 -12.84
C PRO A 275 -3.83 -8.36 -11.48
N SER A 276 -5.08 -8.09 -11.10
CA SER A 276 -5.44 -7.30 -9.92
C SER A 276 -6.77 -7.82 -9.38
N ASP A 277 -6.97 -7.81 -8.06
CA ASP A 277 -8.20 -8.29 -7.44
C ASP A 277 -9.40 -7.37 -7.73
N VAL A 278 -9.17 -6.09 -8.01
CA VAL A 278 -10.18 -5.12 -8.47
C VAL A 278 -9.76 -4.52 -9.78
N ILE A 279 -10.71 -4.45 -10.71
CA ILE A 279 -10.55 -3.70 -11.95
C ILE A 279 -11.60 -2.60 -11.98
N ILE A 280 -11.17 -1.34 -12.03
CA ILE A 280 -12.06 -0.19 -12.24
C ILE A 280 -12.03 0.14 -13.74
N LEU A 281 -13.15 -0.03 -14.42
CA LEU A 281 -13.34 0.38 -15.81
C LEU A 281 -14.07 1.72 -15.83
N GLU A 282 -13.39 2.78 -16.26
CA GLU A 282 -13.92 4.15 -16.35
C GLU A 282 -14.18 4.53 -17.81
N GLY A 283 -15.32 5.17 -18.09
CA GLY A 283 -15.57 5.74 -19.41
C GLY A 283 -16.90 6.45 -19.53
N ILE A 284 -17.15 7.10 -20.66
CA ILE A 284 -18.42 7.80 -20.91
C ILE A 284 -19.54 6.86 -21.38
N LEU A 285 -19.19 5.75 -22.04
CA LEU A 285 -20.13 4.86 -22.73
C LEU A 285 -19.99 3.38 -22.33
N ILE A 286 -19.27 3.07 -21.25
CA ILE A 286 -19.03 1.69 -20.81
C ILE A 286 -20.32 0.93 -20.42
N PHE A 287 -21.44 1.63 -20.20
CA PHE A 287 -22.75 1.02 -19.93
C PHE A 287 -23.63 0.89 -21.18
N HIS A 288 -23.19 1.37 -22.34
CA HIS A 288 -23.97 1.31 -23.58
C HIS A 288 -24.13 -0.15 -24.06
N ASP A 289 -23.02 -0.88 -24.20
CA ASP A 289 -23.03 -2.27 -24.66
C ASP A 289 -23.39 -3.24 -23.50
N PRO A 290 -24.42 -4.12 -23.65
CA PRO A 290 -24.77 -5.12 -22.64
C PRO A 290 -23.62 -6.06 -22.28
N ARG A 291 -22.80 -6.46 -23.25
CA ARG A 291 -21.70 -7.41 -23.04
C ARG A 291 -20.66 -6.84 -22.10
N VAL A 292 -20.37 -5.54 -22.20
CA VAL A 292 -19.45 -4.85 -21.29
C VAL A 292 -20.07 -4.71 -19.89
N ARG A 293 -21.39 -4.46 -19.81
CA ARG A 293 -22.12 -4.41 -18.52
C ARG A 293 -22.09 -5.74 -17.80
N ASP A 294 -22.24 -6.86 -18.50
CA ASP A 294 -22.28 -8.19 -17.92
C ASP A 294 -20.94 -8.62 -17.32
N LEU A 295 -19.83 -7.97 -17.71
CA LEU A 295 -18.53 -8.18 -17.09
C LEU A 295 -18.41 -7.57 -15.68
N MET A 296 -19.24 -6.57 -15.36
CA MET A 296 -19.10 -5.74 -14.16
C MET A 296 -19.90 -6.30 -12.98
N ASN A 297 -19.28 -6.37 -11.81
CA ASN A 297 -19.93 -6.73 -10.56
C ASN A 297 -20.65 -5.54 -9.89
N MET A 298 -20.20 -4.31 -10.16
CA MET A 298 -20.82 -3.08 -9.65
C MET A 298 -20.78 -1.98 -10.71
N LYS A 299 -21.90 -1.27 -10.90
CA LYS A 299 -22.07 -0.23 -11.92
C LYS A 299 -22.41 1.09 -11.25
N ILE A 300 -21.47 2.03 -11.28
CA ILE A 300 -21.56 3.36 -10.69
C ILE A 300 -21.78 4.39 -11.79
N PHE A 301 -22.78 5.24 -11.64
CA PHE A 301 -23.01 6.38 -12.53
C PHE A 301 -22.79 7.70 -11.79
N VAL A 302 -21.86 8.51 -12.28
CA VAL A 302 -21.57 9.84 -11.73
C VAL A 302 -22.48 10.86 -12.39
N ASP A 303 -23.42 11.38 -11.60
CA ASP A 303 -24.44 12.31 -12.04
C ASP A 303 -24.14 13.74 -11.57
N THR A 304 -23.94 14.62 -12.55
CA THR A 304 -23.57 16.02 -12.33
C THR A 304 -24.31 16.88 -13.36
N ASP A 305 -24.85 18.00 -12.91
CA ASP A 305 -25.65 18.91 -13.72
C ASP A 305 -24.89 19.38 -14.99
N ALA A 306 -25.64 19.58 -16.08
CA ALA A 306 -25.07 19.86 -17.39
C ALA A 306 -24.28 21.18 -17.45
N ASP A 307 -24.72 22.19 -16.72
CA ASP A 307 -24.06 23.50 -16.56
C ASP A 307 -22.75 23.38 -15.78
N VAL A 308 -22.72 22.59 -14.69
CA VAL A 308 -21.50 22.30 -13.92
C VAL A 308 -20.49 21.54 -14.79
N ARG A 309 -20.95 20.53 -15.55
CA ARG A 309 -20.11 19.79 -16.50
C ARG A 309 -19.53 20.71 -17.58
N LEU A 310 -20.35 21.58 -18.16
CA LEU A 310 -19.93 22.55 -19.16
C LEU A 310 -18.89 23.52 -18.59
N ALA A 311 -19.14 24.09 -17.42
CA ALA A 311 -18.23 25.00 -16.75
C ALA A 311 -16.86 24.34 -16.46
N ARG A 312 -16.87 23.08 -15.98
CA ARG A 312 -15.65 22.28 -15.77
C ARG A 312 -14.92 22.02 -17.09
N ARG A 313 -15.65 21.70 -18.17
CA ARG A 313 -15.07 21.46 -19.50
C ARG A 313 -14.41 22.70 -20.08
N ILE A 314 -15.07 23.86 -20.00
CA ILE A 314 -14.51 25.14 -20.47
C ILE A 314 -13.20 25.43 -19.71
N ARG A 315 -13.21 25.36 -18.38
CA ARG A 315 -12.01 25.60 -17.57
C ARG A 315 -10.86 24.67 -17.97
N ARG A 316 -11.14 23.37 -18.08
CA ARG A 316 -10.14 22.35 -18.45
C ARG A 316 -9.60 22.58 -19.86
N ASP A 317 -10.46 22.69 -20.86
CA ASP A 317 -10.05 22.75 -22.26
C ASP A 317 -9.43 24.13 -22.63
N THR A 318 -9.80 25.21 -21.96
CA THR A 318 -9.17 26.53 -22.15
C THR A 318 -7.85 26.66 -21.37
N ALA A 319 -7.79 26.25 -20.10
CA ALA A 319 -6.59 26.41 -19.28
C ALA A 319 -5.51 25.36 -19.58
N GLU A 320 -5.90 24.08 -19.77
CA GLU A 320 -4.94 22.98 -19.93
C GLU A 320 -4.60 22.71 -21.40
N LYS A 321 -5.55 22.94 -22.32
CA LYS A 321 -5.39 22.63 -23.76
C LYS A 321 -5.30 23.87 -24.66
N GLY A 322 -5.41 25.08 -24.09
CA GLY A 322 -5.28 26.34 -24.83
C GLY A 322 -6.35 26.56 -25.91
N ARG A 323 -7.53 25.95 -25.79
CA ARG A 323 -8.61 26.07 -26.77
C ARG A 323 -9.44 27.34 -26.56
N ASP A 324 -9.90 27.92 -27.68
CA ASP A 324 -10.84 29.03 -27.66
C ASP A 324 -12.21 28.61 -27.09
N ILE A 325 -12.82 29.49 -26.31
CA ILE A 325 -14.09 29.22 -25.62
C ILE A 325 -15.22 28.99 -26.63
N GLY A 326 -15.26 29.75 -27.73
CA GLY A 326 -16.27 29.60 -28.79
C GLY A 326 -16.23 28.20 -29.38
N MET A 327 -15.03 27.71 -29.73
CA MET A 327 -14.86 26.34 -30.26
C MET A 327 -15.31 25.26 -29.27
N VAL A 328 -15.08 25.44 -27.98
CA VAL A 328 -15.53 24.49 -26.94
C VAL A 328 -17.05 24.48 -26.84
N LEU A 329 -17.70 25.64 -26.91
CA LEU A 329 -19.16 25.76 -26.88
C LEU A 329 -19.82 25.17 -28.13
N ASP A 330 -19.23 25.41 -29.30
CA ASP A 330 -19.71 24.84 -30.56
C ASP A 330 -19.59 23.31 -30.55
N GLN A 331 -18.45 22.78 -30.12
CA GLN A 331 -18.27 21.32 -29.98
C GLN A 331 -19.25 20.73 -28.96
N TYR A 332 -19.46 21.42 -27.83
CA TYR A 332 -20.39 20.96 -26.81
C TYR A 332 -21.82 20.86 -27.33
N SER A 333 -22.27 21.90 -28.04
CA SER A 333 -23.63 21.98 -28.58
C SER A 333 -23.85 21.01 -29.74
N LYS A 334 -22.83 20.83 -30.59
CA LYS A 334 -22.91 19.98 -31.79
C LYS A 334 -22.79 18.49 -31.49
N PHE A 335 -21.93 18.09 -30.54
CA PHE A 335 -21.60 16.68 -30.32
C PHE A 335 -21.84 16.22 -28.87
N VAL A 336 -21.26 16.92 -27.90
CA VAL A 336 -21.17 16.43 -26.52
C VAL A 336 -22.54 16.33 -25.84
N LYS A 337 -23.37 17.37 -25.99
CA LYS A 337 -24.70 17.40 -25.38
C LYS A 337 -25.65 16.40 -26.06
N PRO A 338 -25.80 16.38 -27.41
CA PRO A 338 -26.59 15.36 -28.08
C PRO A 338 -26.15 13.94 -27.72
N ALA A 339 -24.85 13.65 -27.78
CA ALA A 339 -24.34 12.32 -27.43
C ALA A 339 -24.61 11.95 -25.95
N PHE A 340 -24.55 12.93 -25.05
CA PHE A 340 -24.93 12.70 -23.67
C PHE A 340 -26.40 12.35 -23.53
N ASP A 341 -27.29 13.10 -24.17
CA ASP A 341 -28.74 12.89 -24.09
C ASP A 341 -29.17 11.58 -24.77
N ASP A 342 -28.56 11.23 -25.91
CA ASP A 342 -28.93 10.09 -26.74
C ASP A 342 -28.31 8.76 -26.26
N PHE A 343 -27.03 8.78 -25.84
CA PHE A 343 -26.26 7.56 -25.57
C PHE A 343 -25.85 7.38 -24.12
N ILE A 344 -25.50 8.46 -23.40
CA ILE A 344 -24.90 8.34 -22.06
C ILE A 344 -25.98 8.34 -20.97
N LEU A 345 -26.84 9.37 -20.94
CA LEU A 345 -27.87 9.53 -19.92
C LEU A 345 -28.84 8.34 -19.85
N PRO A 346 -29.29 7.73 -20.96
CA PRO A 346 -30.18 6.57 -20.89
C PRO A 346 -29.55 5.36 -20.20
N THR A 347 -28.21 5.26 -20.17
CA THR A 347 -27.51 4.16 -19.50
C THR A 347 -27.52 4.26 -17.98
N LYS A 348 -27.89 5.43 -17.42
CA LYS A 348 -28.06 5.65 -15.97
C LYS A 348 -29.03 4.64 -15.34
N LYS A 349 -30.02 4.15 -16.09
CA LYS A 349 -30.99 3.13 -15.63
C LYS A 349 -30.36 1.77 -15.32
N TYR A 350 -29.15 1.51 -15.82
CA TYR A 350 -28.41 0.27 -15.57
C TYR A 350 -27.43 0.39 -14.40
N ALA A 351 -27.34 1.55 -13.76
CA ALA A 351 -26.44 1.76 -12.64
C ALA A 351 -27.03 1.17 -11.35
N ASP A 352 -26.18 0.51 -10.58
CA ASP A 352 -26.50 0.04 -9.22
C ASP A 352 -26.42 1.20 -8.22
N ILE A 353 -25.49 2.14 -8.45
CA ILE A 353 -25.23 3.29 -7.58
C ILE A 353 -25.14 4.56 -8.41
N ILE A 354 -25.83 5.63 -7.97
CA ILE A 354 -25.73 6.96 -8.56
C ILE A 354 -25.04 7.89 -7.56
N ILE A 355 -23.93 8.49 -7.97
CA ILE A 355 -23.20 9.47 -7.15
C ILE A 355 -23.55 10.87 -7.63
N PRO A 356 -24.37 11.64 -6.89
CA PRO A 356 -24.58 13.05 -7.18
C PRO A 356 -23.33 13.85 -6.82
N ARG A 357 -23.06 14.93 -7.57
CA ARG A 357 -21.95 15.87 -7.34
C ARG A 357 -20.54 15.27 -7.50
N GLY A 358 -20.42 14.08 -8.10
CA GLY A 358 -19.13 13.43 -8.38
C GLY A 358 -18.19 13.36 -7.17
N GLY A 359 -16.94 13.82 -7.34
CA GLY A 359 -15.89 13.75 -6.32
C GLY A 359 -16.16 14.52 -5.03
N ASP A 360 -17.13 15.45 -5.03
CA ASP A 360 -17.48 16.25 -3.85
C ASP A 360 -18.33 15.46 -2.83
N ASN A 361 -18.79 14.26 -3.19
CA ASN A 361 -19.61 13.41 -2.34
C ASN A 361 -18.78 12.33 -1.63
N HIS A 362 -17.96 12.77 -0.68
CA HIS A 362 -17.08 11.88 0.09
C HIS A 362 -17.83 10.76 0.81
N VAL A 363 -19.05 11.01 1.32
CA VAL A 363 -19.87 9.98 1.99
C VAL A 363 -20.19 8.82 1.05
N ALA A 364 -20.56 9.10 -0.20
CA ALA A 364 -20.83 8.04 -1.17
C ALA A 364 -19.56 7.26 -1.53
N ILE A 365 -18.43 7.95 -1.66
CA ILE A 365 -17.13 7.34 -1.96
C ILE A 365 -16.70 6.42 -0.81
N ASP A 366 -16.80 6.87 0.44
CA ASP A 366 -16.44 6.08 1.62
C ASP A 366 -17.28 4.79 1.70
N LEU A 367 -18.58 4.86 1.42
CA LEU A 367 -19.46 3.68 1.39
C LEU A 367 -19.05 2.67 0.31
N ILE A 368 -18.66 3.15 -0.87
CA ILE A 368 -18.18 2.31 -1.97
C ILE A 368 -16.87 1.63 -1.56
N VAL A 369 -15.93 2.38 -0.99
CA VAL A 369 -14.64 1.85 -0.52
C VAL A 369 -14.84 0.78 0.55
N GLN A 370 -15.72 1.02 1.53
CA GLN A 370 -16.05 0.03 2.57
C GLN A 370 -16.69 -1.25 1.98
N HIS A 371 -17.52 -1.10 0.96
CA HIS A 371 -18.10 -2.24 0.26
C HIS A 371 -17.03 -3.04 -0.49
N ILE A 372 -16.12 -2.37 -1.20
CA ILE A 372 -15.01 -3.01 -1.91
C ILE A 372 -14.08 -3.72 -0.92
N TRP A 373 -13.73 -3.09 0.21
CA TRP A 373 -12.97 -3.75 1.28
C TRP A 373 -13.64 -5.02 1.78
N THR A 374 -14.96 -4.96 2.02
CA THR A 374 -15.75 -6.14 2.41
C THR A 374 -15.70 -7.24 1.34
N LYS A 375 -15.75 -6.89 0.05
CA LYS A 375 -15.69 -7.86 -1.05
C LYS A 375 -14.30 -8.44 -1.31
N LEU A 376 -13.24 -7.68 -1.03
CA LEU A 376 -11.86 -8.10 -1.22
C LEU A 376 -11.32 -9.01 -0.10
N GLY A 377 -12.13 -9.33 0.90
CA GLY A 377 -11.74 -10.23 2.00
C GLY A 377 -10.65 -9.66 2.90
N GLN A 378 -10.25 -8.38 2.73
CA GLN A 378 -9.55 -7.67 3.78
C GLN A 378 -10.57 -7.44 4.89
N HIS A 379 -10.44 -8.24 5.95
CA HIS A 379 -11.17 -8.22 7.23
C HIS A 379 -12.33 -9.22 7.45
N ASP A 380 -12.52 -10.26 6.64
CA ASP A 380 -13.47 -11.31 7.04
C ASP A 380 -13.01 -12.00 8.34
N LEU A 381 -11.71 -12.24 8.51
CA LEU A 381 -11.19 -12.74 9.79
C LEU A 381 -11.36 -11.77 10.95
N CYS A 382 -11.25 -10.44 10.76
CA CYS A 382 -11.49 -9.50 11.86
C CYS A 382 -12.99 -9.41 12.23
N LYS A 383 -13.89 -9.70 11.29
CA LYS A 383 -15.33 -9.81 11.56
C LYS A 383 -15.67 -11.10 12.30
N VAL A 384 -15.03 -12.20 11.92
CA VAL A 384 -15.21 -13.51 12.57
C VAL A 384 -14.52 -13.54 13.94
N TYR A 385 -13.36 -12.91 14.05
CA TYR A 385 -12.51 -12.87 15.24
C TYR A 385 -12.32 -11.42 15.70
N PRO A 386 -13.18 -10.91 16.61
CA PRO A 386 -13.09 -9.53 17.11
C PRO A 386 -11.82 -9.28 17.95
N ASN A 387 -11.10 -10.35 18.29
CA ASN A 387 -9.86 -10.35 19.05
C ASN A 387 -8.59 -10.37 18.16
N LEU A 388 -8.75 -10.24 16.83
CA LEU A 388 -7.69 -10.06 15.85
C LEU A 388 -7.57 -8.59 15.42
N TYR A 389 -6.39 -8.00 15.62
CA TYR A 389 -6.07 -6.64 15.25
C TYR A 389 -4.99 -6.63 14.17
N VAL A 390 -5.30 -6.00 13.04
CA VAL A 390 -4.35 -5.80 11.94
C VAL A 390 -3.95 -4.33 11.93
N ILE A 391 -2.64 -4.06 11.92
CA ILE A 391 -2.13 -2.69 11.88
C ILE A 391 -2.55 -2.04 10.56
N GLN A 392 -2.92 -0.77 10.62
CA GLN A 392 -3.26 -0.02 9.42
C GLN A 392 -2.12 -0.03 8.41
N SER A 393 -2.35 -0.63 7.24
CA SER A 393 -1.35 -0.70 6.19
C SER A 393 -1.12 0.69 5.56
N THR A 394 0.14 1.13 5.57
CA THR A 394 0.60 2.36 4.93
C THR A 394 1.63 2.04 3.86
N PHE A 395 1.91 2.94 2.90
CA PHE A 395 2.96 2.72 1.90
C PHE A 395 4.35 2.48 2.51
N GLN A 396 4.62 3.05 3.69
CA GLN A 396 5.87 2.80 4.42
C GLN A 396 5.91 1.37 4.95
N ILE A 397 4.85 0.92 5.63
CA ILE A 397 4.73 -0.47 6.11
C ILE A 397 4.84 -1.44 4.94
N ARG A 398 4.11 -1.19 3.85
CA ARG A 398 4.17 -1.98 2.62
C ARG A 398 5.56 -2.00 1.98
N GLY A 399 6.25 -0.86 1.94
CA GLY A 399 7.62 -0.76 1.42
C GLY A 399 8.60 -1.60 2.24
N MET A 400 8.51 -1.53 3.57
CA MET A 400 9.33 -2.38 4.45
C MET A 400 9.00 -3.86 4.26
N HIS A 401 7.71 -4.20 4.19
CA HIS A 401 7.23 -5.53 3.88
C HIS A 401 7.77 -6.05 2.54
N THR A 402 7.82 -5.21 1.51
CA THR A 402 8.39 -5.56 0.20
C THR A 402 9.86 -5.95 0.33
N LEU A 403 10.64 -5.16 1.09
CA LEU A 403 12.07 -5.41 1.30
C LEU A 403 12.32 -6.67 2.12
N VAL A 404 11.57 -6.91 3.20
CA VAL A 404 11.75 -8.14 3.99
C VAL A 404 11.24 -9.39 3.23
N ARG A 405 10.32 -9.24 2.27
CA ARG A 405 9.86 -10.38 1.43
C ARG A 405 10.79 -10.70 0.26
N ASP A 406 11.51 -9.70 -0.25
CA ASP A 406 12.42 -9.91 -1.38
C ASP A 406 13.54 -10.89 -0.99
N ALA A 407 13.66 -11.98 -1.75
CA ALA A 407 14.66 -13.02 -1.57
C ALA A 407 16.08 -12.51 -1.84
N GLN A 408 16.22 -11.42 -2.59
CA GLN A 408 17.51 -10.78 -2.90
C GLN A 408 17.96 -9.77 -1.83
N THR A 409 17.13 -9.49 -0.83
CA THR A 409 17.48 -8.54 0.24
C THR A 409 18.63 -9.06 1.08
N THR A 410 19.65 -8.21 1.28
CA THR A 410 20.81 -8.54 2.11
C THR A 410 20.40 -8.77 3.56
N LYS A 411 21.13 -9.61 4.29
CA LYS A 411 20.90 -9.85 5.73
C LYS A 411 20.81 -8.55 6.53
N HIS A 412 21.72 -7.61 6.27
CA HIS A 412 21.76 -6.34 6.98
C HIS A 412 20.47 -5.53 6.75
N ASP A 413 20.02 -5.43 5.51
CA ASP A 413 18.78 -4.72 5.19
C ASP A 413 17.56 -5.47 5.72
N PHE A 414 17.53 -6.80 5.63
CA PHE A 414 16.46 -7.63 6.18
C PHE A 414 16.28 -7.40 7.68
N VAL A 415 17.37 -7.43 8.46
CA VAL A 415 17.34 -7.14 9.90
C VAL A 415 16.88 -5.71 10.15
N PHE A 416 17.45 -4.72 9.44
CA PHE A 416 17.09 -3.31 9.61
C PHE A 416 15.60 -3.04 9.37
N TYR A 417 15.04 -3.53 8.26
CA TYR A 417 13.62 -3.32 7.95
C TYR A 417 12.69 -4.18 8.81
N SER A 418 13.13 -5.39 9.21
CA SER A 418 12.39 -6.21 10.17
C SER A 418 12.28 -5.52 11.53
N ASP A 419 13.37 -5.00 12.09
CA ASP A 419 13.37 -4.26 13.35
C ASP A 419 12.41 -3.06 13.32
N ARG A 420 12.35 -2.35 12.19
CA ARG A 420 11.40 -1.24 12.00
C ARG A 420 9.96 -1.70 11.99
N LEU A 421 9.63 -2.80 11.31
CA LEU A 421 8.29 -3.38 11.34
C LEU A 421 7.91 -3.90 12.73
N ILE A 422 8.82 -4.62 13.38
CA ILE A 422 8.64 -5.12 14.75
C ILE A 422 8.34 -3.96 15.69
N ARG A 423 9.06 -2.83 15.59
CA ARG A 423 8.79 -1.65 16.42
C ARG A 423 7.35 -1.17 16.27
N LEU A 424 6.82 -1.11 15.05
CA LEU A 424 5.43 -0.71 14.80
C LEU A 424 4.43 -1.72 15.40
N VAL A 425 4.69 -3.02 15.26
CA VAL A 425 3.85 -4.07 15.85
C VAL A 425 3.85 -3.99 17.37
N VAL A 426 5.01 -3.82 17.99
CA VAL A 426 5.13 -3.71 19.44
C VAL A 426 4.39 -2.48 19.96
N GLU A 427 4.58 -1.31 19.34
CA GLU A 427 3.88 -0.08 19.76
C GLU A 427 2.36 -0.24 19.64
N HIS A 428 1.88 -0.84 18.54
CA HIS A 428 0.45 -1.12 18.38
C HIS A 428 -0.06 -2.12 19.43
N GLY A 429 0.72 -3.17 19.72
CA GLY A 429 0.42 -4.16 20.75
C GLY A 429 0.30 -3.56 22.15
N LEU A 430 1.18 -2.63 22.51
CA LEU A 430 1.15 -1.91 23.79
C LEU A 430 -0.12 -1.04 23.92
N GLY A 431 -0.67 -0.54 22.81
CA GLY A 431 -1.92 0.21 22.79
C GLY A 431 -3.14 -0.59 23.25
N HIS A 432 -3.08 -1.93 23.23
CA HIS A 432 -4.16 -2.81 23.69
C HIS A 432 -4.11 -3.16 25.18
N LEU A 433 -3.12 -2.63 25.91
CA LEU A 433 -3.02 -2.82 27.35
C LEU A 433 -4.09 -1.99 28.08
N PRO A 434 -4.61 -2.48 29.22
CA PRO A 434 -5.49 -1.69 30.07
C PRO A 434 -4.83 -0.38 30.49
N PHE A 435 -5.62 0.69 30.54
CA PHE A 435 -5.17 2.01 30.99
C PHE A 435 -6.16 2.60 31.99
N THR A 436 -5.70 3.61 32.72
CA THR A 436 -6.50 4.42 33.64
C THR A 436 -6.38 5.88 33.26
N GLU A 437 -7.45 6.65 33.38
CA GLU A 437 -7.38 8.10 33.16
C GLU A 437 -6.52 8.77 34.23
N LYS A 438 -5.71 9.74 33.81
CA LYS A 438 -4.82 10.49 34.68
C LYS A 438 -4.78 11.94 34.27
N GLN A 439 -5.06 12.82 35.23
CA GLN A 439 -4.88 14.25 35.04
C GLN A 439 -3.50 14.67 35.54
N VAL A 440 -2.84 15.52 34.77
CA VAL A 440 -1.57 16.15 35.15
C VAL A 440 -1.68 17.66 34.98
N ILE A 441 -0.95 18.40 35.81
CA ILE A 441 -0.78 19.84 35.63
C ILE A 441 0.44 20.03 34.73
N THR A 442 0.24 20.68 33.60
CA THR A 442 1.32 21.00 32.65
C THR A 442 2.26 22.06 33.24
N PRO A 443 3.48 22.22 32.70
CA PRO A 443 4.36 23.31 33.09
C PRO A 443 3.77 24.73 32.89
N THR A 444 2.70 24.85 32.10
CA THR A 444 1.95 26.11 31.90
C THR A 444 0.86 26.36 32.96
N GLY A 445 0.69 25.43 33.91
CA GLY A 445 -0.36 25.48 34.94
C GLY A 445 -1.73 24.99 34.46
N SER A 446 -1.83 24.48 33.23
CA SER A 446 -3.10 23.97 32.66
C SER A 446 -3.29 22.49 33.02
N VAL A 447 -4.53 22.04 33.14
CA VAL A 447 -4.83 20.62 33.36
C VAL A 447 -4.86 19.89 32.02
N TYR A 448 -4.10 18.80 31.90
CA TYR A 448 -4.14 17.87 30.78
C TYR A 448 -4.70 16.52 31.24
N THR A 449 -5.74 16.05 30.57
CA THR A 449 -6.32 14.72 30.79
C THR A 449 -5.65 13.73 29.84
N GLY A 450 -4.83 12.85 30.38
CA GLY A 450 -4.16 11.77 29.67
C GLY A 450 -4.49 10.40 30.27
N VAL A 451 -3.61 9.43 30.04
CA VAL A 451 -3.76 8.04 30.49
C VAL A 451 -2.48 7.51 31.13
N ASP A 452 -2.61 6.57 32.07
CA ASP A 452 -1.52 5.76 32.63
C ASP A 452 -1.80 4.28 32.32
N PHE A 453 -0.86 3.62 31.64
CA PHE A 453 -1.00 2.22 31.24
C PHE A 453 -0.68 1.25 32.38
N CYS A 454 -1.20 0.03 32.27
CA CYS A 454 -0.95 -1.01 33.26
C CYS A 454 0.56 -1.29 33.43
N LYS A 455 0.92 -1.60 34.67
CA LYS A 455 2.31 -1.91 35.06
C LYS A 455 2.47 -3.43 35.16
N ARG A 456 3.72 -3.90 35.25
CA ARG A 456 4.09 -5.33 35.31
C ARG A 456 3.89 -6.09 33.98
N LEU A 457 4.55 -5.59 32.93
CA LEU A 457 4.62 -6.28 31.65
C LEU A 457 5.68 -7.39 31.65
N CYS A 458 5.49 -8.38 30.80
CA CYS A 458 6.46 -9.42 30.47
C CYS A 458 6.45 -9.66 28.96
N GLY A 459 7.61 -9.70 28.32
CA GLY A 459 7.73 -10.30 26.99
C GLY A 459 7.98 -11.80 27.12
N VAL A 460 7.43 -12.61 26.25
CA VAL A 460 7.77 -14.04 26.14
C VAL A 460 8.07 -14.35 24.69
N SER A 461 9.31 -14.70 24.37
CA SER A 461 9.72 -15.06 23.01
C SER A 461 9.59 -16.56 22.77
N VAL A 462 9.02 -16.93 21.62
CA VAL A 462 9.07 -18.30 21.11
C VAL A 462 10.39 -18.46 20.35
N ILE A 463 11.27 -19.34 20.84
CA ILE A 463 12.59 -19.58 20.26
C ILE A 463 12.43 -20.35 18.94
N ARG A 464 13.11 -19.99 17.84
CA ARG A 464 14.17 -18.96 17.72
C ARG A 464 13.66 -17.61 17.21
N SER A 465 12.70 -17.60 16.29
CA SER A 465 12.21 -16.40 15.58
C SER A 465 11.76 -15.28 16.50
N GLY A 466 11.05 -15.61 17.59
CA GLY A 466 10.54 -14.65 18.59
C GLY A 466 11.62 -13.81 19.28
N GLU A 467 12.87 -14.29 19.33
CA GLU A 467 13.98 -13.56 19.97
C GLU A 467 14.35 -12.28 19.20
N SER A 468 14.08 -12.25 17.88
CA SER A 468 14.28 -11.05 17.04
C SER A 468 13.48 -9.85 17.55
N MET A 469 12.32 -10.08 18.17
CA MET A 469 11.40 -9.02 18.60
C MET A 469 11.76 -8.43 19.98
N GLU A 470 12.64 -9.09 20.74
CA GLU A 470 12.95 -8.67 22.11
C GLU A 470 13.61 -7.29 22.19
N ASN A 471 14.45 -6.95 21.20
CA ASN A 471 15.17 -5.69 21.18
C ASN A 471 14.22 -4.50 21.01
N ALA A 472 13.30 -4.59 20.07
CA ALA A 472 12.26 -3.59 19.89
C ALA A 472 11.39 -3.45 21.15
N LEU A 473 11.01 -4.58 21.77
CA LEU A 473 10.23 -4.56 23.01
C LEU A 473 10.97 -3.90 24.18
N ARG A 474 12.25 -4.20 24.39
CA ARG A 474 13.09 -3.53 25.41
C ARG A 474 13.26 -2.05 25.12
N ALA A 475 13.31 -1.66 23.85
CA ALA A 475 13.40 -0.27 23.43
C ALA A 475 12.09 0.50 23.64
N CYS A 476 10.91 -0.17 23.64
CA CYS A 476 9.63 0.45 24.02
C CYS A 476 9.45 0.48 25.54
N CYS A 477 9.77 -0.63 26.21
CA CYS A 477 9.48 -0.87 27.62
C CYS A 477 10.78 -1.06 28.42
N LYS A 478 11.29 0.02 29.02
CA LYS A 478 12.50 -0.02 29.85
C LYS A 478 12.32 -0.98 31.03
N GLY A 479 13.25 -1.93 31.17
CA GLY A 479 13.26 -2.88 32.29
C GLY A 479 12.21 -4.00 32.22
N ILE A 480 11.59 -4.22 31.06
CA ILE A 480 10.66 -5.34 30.87
C ILE A 480 11.36 -6.69 31.10
N LYS A 481 10.70 -7.59 31.85
CA LYS A 481 11.18 -8.97 32.01
C LYS A 481 10.92 -9.75 30.73
N ILE A 482 11.86 -10.62 30.35
CA ILE A 482 11.73 -11.49 29.18
C ILE A 482 11.78 -12.94 29.62
N GLY A 483 10.72 -13.68 29.33
CA GLY A 483 10.68 -15.13 29.38
C GLY A 483 10.95 -15.75 28.01
N LYS A 484 11.30 -17.02 27.98
CA LYS A 484 11.56 -17.77 26.75
C LYS A 484 10.87 -19.12 26.77
N ILE A 485 10.34 -19.52 25.62
CA ILE A 485 9.75 -20.83 25.39
C ILE A 485 10.37 -21.39 24.10
N LEU A 486 10.96 -22.58 24.17
CA LEU A 486 11.36 -23.34 22.99
C LEU A 486 10.40 -24.50 22.81
N ILE A 487 9.85 -24.62 21.61
CA ILE A 487 8.96 -25.71 21.21
C ILE A 487 9.67 -26.45 20.10
N HIS A 488 10.11 -27.67 20.38
CA HIS A 488 10.72 -28.54 19.38
C HIS A 488 9.89 -29.80 19.18
N ARG A 489 9.66 -30.19 17.92
CA ARG A 489 9.03 -31.46 17.55
C ARG A 489 10.15 -32.49 17.37
N GLU A 490 10.24 -33.48 18.25
CA GLU A 490 11.19 -34.60 18.07
C GLU A 490 10.53 -35.74 17.29
N GLY A 491 10.93 -35.90 16.02
CA GLY A 491 10.61 -37.05 15.17
C GLY A 491 9.12 -37.30 14.90
N ASP A 492 8.83 -38.40 14.21
CA ASP A 492 7.46 -38.84 13.85
C ASP A 492 6.66 -39.37 15.06
N ASN A 493 7.31 -39.52 16.22
CA ASN A 493 6.71 -40.12 17.42
C ASN A 493 5.93 -39.11 18.29
N GLY A 494 5.87 -37.84 17.88
CA GLY A 494 5.02 -36.82 18.51
C GLY A 494 5.46 -36.37 19.91
N GLN A 495 6.60 -36.84 20.43
CA GLN A 495 7.18 -36.29 21.66
C GLN A 495 7.76 -34.90 21.39
N GLN A 496 7.43 -33.96 22.27
CA GLN A 496 7.75 -32.56 22.11
C GLN A 496 8.58 -32.09 23.29
N LEU A 497 9.79 -31.61 23.02
CA LEU A 497 10.65 -31.02 24.02
C LEU A 497 10.26 -29.55 24.17
N ILE A 498 9.67 -29.23 25.33
CA ILE A 498 9.32 -27.86 25.70
C ILE A 498 10.33 -27.38 26.75
N TYR A 499 11.24 -26.49 26.35
CA TYR A 499 12.08 -25.77 27.30
C TYR A 499 11.43 -24.43 27.63
N GLU A 500 11.35 -24.10 28.92
CA GLU A 500 10.79 -22.82 29.38
C GLU A 500 11.70 -22.15 30.41
N LYS A 501 11.82 -20.83 30.30
CA LYS A 501 12.43 -19.98 31.33
C LYS A 501 11.61 -18.72 31.46
N LEU A 502 10.69 -18.72 32.43
CA LEU A 502 9.71 -17.65 32.64
C LEU A 502 9.96 -16.94 33.97
N PRO A 503 9.58 -15.66 34.13
CA PRO A 503 9.60 -15.01 35.43
C PRO A 503 8.73 -15.73 36.46
N ASN A 504 9.20 -15.84 37.70
CA ASN A 504 8.47 -16.51 38.79
C ASN A 504 7.10 -15.86 39.09
N ASP A 505 6.95 -14.57 38.76
CA ASP A 505 5.74 -13.77 38.99
C ASP A 505 4.91 -13.58 37.70
N ILE A 506 5.02 -14.51 36.73
CA ILE A 506 4.35 -14.36 35.42
C ILE A 506 2.81 -14.41 35.50
N SER A 507 2.24 -15.14 36.46
CA SER A 507 0.78 -15.26 36.64
C SER A 507 0.09 -13.91 36.83
N ASP A 508 0.80 -12.95 37.42
CA ASP A 508 0.27 -11.62 37.78
C ASP A 508 0.69 -10.53 36.77
N ARG A 509 1.13 -10.93 35.57
CA ARG A 509 1.65 -10.02 34.53
C ARG A 509 0.81 -10.04 33.27
N HIS A 510 0.87 -8.94 32.52
CA HIS A 510 0.44 -8.93 31.13
C HIS A 510 1.58 -9.45 30.25
N VAL A 511 1.28 -10.43 29.41
CA VAL A 511 2.27 -11.13 28.60
C VAL A 511 2.14 -10.70 27.14
N LEU A 512 3.23 -10.19 26.58
CA LEU A 512 3.41 -9.96 25.14
C LEU A 512 4.14 -11.18 24.59
N LEU A 513 3.39 -12.11 24.00
CA LEU A 513 3.95 -13.29 23.34
C LEU A 513 4.49 -12.88 21.97
N LEU A 514 5.74 -13.24 21.67
CA LEU A 514 6.47 -12.76 20.49
C LEU A 514 6.80 -13.92 19.57
N ASP A 515 6.25 -13.87 18.35
CA ASP A 515 6.65 -14.74 17.24
C ASP A 515 6.35 -14.05 15.89
N PRO A 516 7.37 -13.70 15.08
CA PRO A 516 7.19 -12.98 13.83
C PRO A 516 6.22 -13.61 12.84
N ILE A 517 6.10 -14.94 12.82
CA ILE A 517 5.27 -15.68 11.85
C ILE A 517 4.23 -16.51 12.59
N LEU A 518 2.96 -16.26 12.33
CA LEU A 518 1.87 -17.15 12.69
C LEU A 518 1.49 -18.03 11.49
N GLY A 519 2.09 -19.23 11.41
CA GLY A 519 1.82 -20.22 10.35
C GLY A 519 0.59 -21.09 10.62
N THR A 520 0.79 -22.37 10.97
CA THR A 520 -0.31 -23.31 11.30
C THR A 520 -1.00 -23.01 12.64
N GLY A 521 -0.38 -22.22 13.52
CA GLY A 521 -0.89 -21.93 14.86
C GLY A 521 -0.56 -22.98 15.92
N ASN A 522 -0.05 -24.17 15.56
CA ASN A 522 0.23 -25.25 16.50
C ASN A 522 1.22 -24.85 17.62
N SER A 523 2.37 -24.27 17.24
CA SER A 523 3.37 -23.82 18.22
C SER A 523 2.84 -22.69 19.10
N ALA A 524 2.05 -21.78 18.52
CA ALA A 524 1.41 -20.71 19.27
C ALA A 524 0.41 -21.27 20.31
N VAL A 525 -0.42 -22.24 19.92
CA VAL A 525 -1.38 -22.89 20.83
C VAL A 525 -0.67 -23.53 22.01
N GLN A 526 0.47 -24.18 21.78
CA GLN A 526 1.26 -24.80 22.84
C GLN A 526 1.89 -23.77 23.77
N ALA A 527 2.49 -22.71 23.22
CA ALA A 527 3.06 -21.61 24.01
C ALA A 527 1.98 -20.94 24.89
N ILE A 528 0.81 -20.65 24.32
CA ILE A 528 -0.32 -20.04 25.04
C ILE A 528 -0.85 -20.99 26.11
N SER A 529 -1.02 -22.29 25.79
CA SER A 529 -1.46 -23.31 26.75
C SER A 529 -0.51 -23.41 27.96
N LEU A 530 0.80 -23.34 27.71
CA LEU A 530 1.82 -23.35 28.77
C LEU A 530 1.70 -22.11 29.67
N LEU A 531 1.53 -20.92 29.09
CA LEU A 531 1.34 -19.68 29.85
C LEU A 531 0.08 -19.75 30.73
N ILE A 532 -1.03 -20.24 30.18
CA ILE A 532 -2.27 -20.45 30.94
C ILE A 532 -2.06 -21.47 32.06
N LYS A 533 -1.35 -22.57 31.80
CA LYS A 533 -0.98 -23.56 32.82
C LYS A 533 -0.11 -22.98 33.94
N LYS A 534 0.69 -21.94 33.65
CA LYS A 534 1.48 -21.17 34.63
C LYS A 534 0.65 -20.10 35.37
N GLY A 535 -0.65 -20.04 35.13
CA GLY A 535 -1.57 -19.15 35.82
C GLY A 535 -1.74 -17.78 35.15
N VAL A 536 -1.23 -17.57 33.94
CA VAL A 536 -1.48 -16.33 33.19
C VAL A 536 -2.92 -16.31 32.69
N PRO A 537 -3.73 -15.29 33.01
CA PRO A 537 -5.07 -15.17 32.46
C PRO A 537 -5.03 -15.01 30.94
N GLU A 538 -5.89 -15.74 30.23
CA GLU A 538 -5.97 -15.71 28.76
C GLU A 538 -6.13 -14.28 28.20
N SER A 539 -6.97 -13.46 28.84
CA SER A 539 -7.20 -12.05 28.48
C SER A 539 -5.99 -11.12 28.70
N ASN A 540 -4.98 -11.59 29.44
CA ASN A 540 -3.75 -10.85 29.71
C ASN A 540 -2.64 -11.19 28.71
N ILE A 541 -2.89 -12.08 27.76
CA ILE A 541 -1.94 -12.45 26.71
C ILE A 541 -2.27 -11.66 25.45
N ILE A 542 -1.26 -10.97 24.91
CA ILE A 542 -1.30 -10.30 23.61
C ILE A 542 -0.24 -10.97 22.75
N PHE A 543 -0.65 -11.59 21.66
CA PHE A 543 0.23 -12.28 20.73
C PHE A 543 0.62 -11.34 19.58
N LEU A 544 1.92 -11.10 19.41
CA LEU A 544 2.46 -10.17 18.42
C LEU A 544 3.13 -10.93 17.28
N ASN A 545 2.70 -10.63 16.05
CA ASN A 545 3.21 -11.24 14.82
C ASN A 545 3.52 -10.16 13.77
N LEU A 546 4.47 -10.41 12.87
CA LEU A 546 4.62 -9.60 11.66
C LEU A 546 3.58 -10.06 10.64
N ILE A 547 3.58 -11.35 10.31
CA ILE A 547 2.66 -11.93 9.34
C ILE A 547 1.90 -13.11 9.93
N SER A 548 0.65 -13.26 9.48
CA SER A 548 -0.21 -14.34 9.94
C SER A 548 -0.93 -15.01 8.79
N ALA A 549 -0.90 -16.34 8.73
CA ALA A 549 -1.74 -17.11 7.84
C ALA A 549 -3.18 -17.22 8.43
N PRO A 550 -4.23 -17.15 7.59
CA PRO A 550 -5.62 -17.29 8.03
C PRO A 550 -5.88 -18.55 8.87
N GLN A 551 -5.25 -19.68 8.49
CA GLN A 551 -5.35 -20.96 9.19
C GLN A 551 -4.84 -20.85 10.64
N GLY A 552 -3.66 -20.26 10.84
CA GLY A 552 -3.09 -20.07 12.18
C GLY A 552 -3.92 -19.15 13.05
N VAL A 553 -4.44 -18.06 12.48
CA VAL A 553 -5.36 -17.16 13.18
C VAL A 553 -6.63 -17.91 13.61
N HIS A 554 -7.25 -18.67 12.70
CA HIS A 554 -8.43 -19.48 13.00
C HIS A 554 -8.16 -20.44 14.17
N VAL A 555 -7.06 -21.20 14.11
CA VAL A 555 -6.69 -22.17 15.15
C VAL A 555 -6.51 -21.47 16.49
N VAL A 556 -5.74 -20.39 16.57
CA VAL A 556 -5.47 -19.71 17.84
C VAL A 556 -6.72 -19.06 18.41
N CYS A 557 -7.49 -18.32 17.61
CA CYS A 557 -8.69 -17.63 18.08
C CYS A 557 -9.82 -18.59 18.49
N LYS A 558 -9.93 -19.76 17.83
CA LYS A 558 -10.90 -20.79 18.22
C LYS A 558 -10.57 -21.45 19.55
N HIS A 559 -9.28 -21.68 19.83
CA HIS A 559 -8.83 -22.26 21.10
C HIS A 559 -8.80 -21.24 22.25
N PHE A 560 -8.47 -19.98 21.96
CA PHE A 560 -8.30 -18.91 22.93
C PHE A 560 -9.08 -17.64 22.52
N PRO A 561 -10.40 -17.60 22.70
CA PRO A 561 -11.24 -16.49 22.23
C PRO A 561 -11.00 -15.16 22.95
N ARG A 562 -10.32 -15.14 24.11
CA ARG A 562 -10.04 -13.93 24.90
C ARG A 562 -8.62 -13.40 24.70
N ILE A 563 -7.74 -14.12 24.01
CA ILE A 563 -6.41 -13.62 23.65
C ILE A 563 -6.55 -12.48 22.65
N LYS A 564 -5.63 -11.52 22.63
CA LYS A 564 -5.55 -10.54 21.54
C LYS A 564 -4.43 -10.92 20.59
N ILE A 565 -4.70 -10.99 19.29
CA ILE A 565 -3.66 -11.17 18.26
C ILE A 565 -3.44 -9.83 17.56
N VAL A 566 -2.19 -9.41 17.43
CA VAL A 566 -1.80 -8.18 16.72
C VAL A 566 -0.81 -8.54 15.63
N THR A 567 -1.17 -8.27 14.38
CA THR A 567 -0.33 -8.59 13.22
C THR A 567 -0.23 -7.40 12.24
N SER A 568 0.87 -7.27 11.50
CA SER A 568 0.99 -6.23 10.47
C SER A 568 0.37 -6.63 9.14
N GLU A 569 0.28 -7.92 8.81
CA GLU A 569 -0.34 -8.40 7.57
C GLU A 569 -0.94 -9.81 7.71
N ILE A 570 -2.07 -10.05 7.04
CA ILE A 570 -2.67 -11.38 6.89
C ILE A 570 -2.31 -11.89 5.49
N GLU A 571 -1.70 -13.07 5.43
CA GLU A 571 -1.18 -13.70 4.22
C GLU A 571 -2.27 -14.53 3.50
N ILE A 572 -1.95 -15.06 2.32
CA ILE A 572 -2.93 -15.82 1.51
C ILE A 572 -3.28 -17.14 2.18
N GLY A 573 -2.28 -17.81 2.74
CA GLY A 573 -2.46 -19.12 3.35
C GLY A 573 -1.14 -19.83 3.61
N LEU A 574 -1.21 -21.16 3.62
CA LEU A 574 -0.07 -22.05 3.73
C LEU A 574 0.09 -22.86 2.42
N ASN A 575 1.31 -23.22 2.06
CA ASN A 575 1.58 -24.21 1.01
C ASN A 575 1.53 -25.65 1.57
N GLU A 576 1.82 -26.64 0.72
CA GLU A 576 1.87 -28.07 1.08
C GLU A 576 2.90 -28.39 2.18
N ASP A 577 3.98 -27.61 2.27
CA ASP A 577 5.01 -27.72 3.31
C ASP A 577 4.65 -26.95 4.61
N TYR A 578 3.42 -26.47 4.75
CA TYR A 578 2.96 -25.66 5.88
C TYR A 578 3.70 -24.32 6.06
N ARG A 579 4.31 -23.80 4.99
CA ARG A 579 4.95 -22.48 4.94
C ARG A 579 3.96 -21.42 4.49
N VAL A 580 4.07 -20.23 5.09
CA VAL A 580 3.19 -19.10 4.78
C VAL A 580 3.49 -18.55 3.38
N ILE A 581 2.44 -18.29 2.60
CA ILE A 581 2.54 -17.76 1.24
C ILE A 581 1.76 -16.44 1.04
N PRO A 582 2.32 -15.44 0.32
CA PRO A 582 3.69 -15.38 -0.19
C PRO A 582 4.78 -15.38 0.89
N GLY A 583 4.47 -14.94 2.12
CA GLY A 583 5.36 -15.09 3.28
C GLY A 583 6.71 -14.38 3.14
N MET A 584 7.70 -14.78 3.96
CA MET A 584 9.05 -14.19 4.01
C MET A 584 10.19 -15.24 4.02
N GLY A 585 9.87 -16.50 3.73
CA GLY A 585 10.78 -17.63 3.96
C GLY A 585 10.98 -17.93 5.45
N GLU A 586 12.08 -18.61 5.80
CA GLU A 586 12.44 -18.93 7.19
C GLU A 586 12.96 -17.67 7.91
N PHE A 587 12.06 -16.95 8.60
CA PHE A 587 12.39 -15.67 9.22
C PHE A 587 13.56 -15.76 10.19
N GLY A 588 13.61 -16.81 11.02
CA GLY A 588 14.69 -17.01 11.99
C GLY A 588 16.05 -17.11 11.30
N ASP A 589 16.14 -17.89 10.23
CA ASP A 589 17.40 -18.12 9.54
C ASP A 589 17.87 -16.87 8.78
N ARG A 590 16.96 -16.14 8.11
CA ARG A 590 17.27 -14.86 7.46
C ARG A 590 17.68 -13.77 8.44
N TYR A 591 17.06 -13.73 9.63
CA TYR A 591 17.33 -12.72 10.65
C TYR A 591 18.67 -12.97 11.36
N PHE A 592 18.91 -14.21 11.81
CA PHE A 592 20.14 -14.57 12.51
C PHE A 592 21.30 -14.90 11.56
N GLY A 593 21.01 -15.13 10.28
CA GLY A 593 21.94 -15.59 9.24
C GLY A 593 22.43 -17.01 9.54
N THR A 594 21.49 -17.93 9.71
CA THR A 594 21.73 -19.37 9.83
C THR A 594 21.21 -20.15 8.63
N ASP A 595 20.95 -19.46 7.52
CA ASP A 595 20.77 -20.10 6.22
C ASP A 595 22.12 -20.75 5.85
N ASP A 596 22.17 -22.08 5.79
CA ASP A 596 23.35 -22.81 5.33
C ASP A 596 23.60 -22.47 3.84
N ASP A 597 24.85 -22.17 3.47
CA ASP A 597 25.31 -22.09 2.07
C ASP A 597 25.15 -23.43 1.33
#